data_AF-A0A839JU40-F1
#
_entry.id   AF-A0A839JU40-F1
#
_cell.length_a   1.000
_cell.length_b   1.000
_cell.length_c   1.000
_cell.angle_alpha   90.00
_cell.angle_beta   90.00
_cell.angle_gamma   90.00
#
_symmetry.space_group_name_H-M   'P 1'
#
loop_
_entity.id
_entity.type
_entity.pdbx_description
1 polymer ?
#
loop_
_entity_poly.entity_id
_entity_poly.type
_entity_poly.pdbx_seq_one_letter_code
_entity_poly.pdbx_strand_id
1 'polypeptide(L)'
;MLNIGNKEVKEIYLGNKKVSEVYLGEKKIRPVGAKNREVNSNTIAYYPFKRDTNDYSGKGNHITNRDFTINSAFGGVASFNGNQSGILPSITGYKTISFWARFTQFNSILFSGENDLQYCFQVQEDKTSQSNQKGDNYDAPLGRNIGTYEWHHFLLSQDNGVIELYLDGVKYDTRRCPEISRPITRIGYFKYHNRYYFSGWLSELIFESKARTPEEVQAYYNQAKGQLGS
;
A
#
# COMPACT_ATOMS: atom_id res chain seq x y z
N MET A 1 -26.77 23.81 -24.66
CA MET A 1 -26.83 22.72 -23.65
C MET A 1 -26.43 21.44 -24.33
N LEU A 2 -25.38 20.76 -23.87
CA LEU A 2 -24.98 19.46 -24.42
C LEU A 2 -25.84 18.37 -23.75
N ASN A 3 -26.80 17.80 -24.47
CA ASN A 3 -27.62 16.69 -23.99
C ASN A 3 -27.12 15.38 -24.60
N ILE A 4 -26.54 14.54 -23.77
CA ILE A 4 -25.97 13.24 -24.16
C ILE A 4 -26.91 12.05 -23.86
N GLY A 5 -28.08 12.29 -23.28
CA GLY A 5 -29.03 11.23 -22.91
C GLY A 5 -28.39 10.13 -22.05
N ASN A 6 -28.86 8.89 -22.21
CA ASN A 6 -28.33 7.71 -21.50
C ASN A 6 -27.09 7.09 -22.17
N LYS A 7 -26.33 7.85 -22.97
CA LYS A 7 -25.17 7.32 -23.70
C LYS A 7 -23.92 7.35 -22.83
N GLU A 8 -23.18 6.25 -22.80
CA GLU A 8 -21.86 6.18 -22.21
C GLU A 8 -20.85 6.96 -23.07
N VAL A 9 -20.13 7.91 -22.46
CA VAL A 9 -19.10 8.71 -23.14
C VAL A 9 -17.74 8.25 -22.67
N LYS A 10 -16.98 7.61 -23.56
CA LYS A 10 -15.65 7.05 -23.25
C LYS A 10 -14.53 8.08 -23.32
N GLU A 11 -14.64 9.05 -24.24
CA GLU A 11 -13.65 10.11 -24.44
C GLU A 11 -14.33 11.41 -24.85
N ILE A 12 -13.72 12.55 -24.47
CA ILE A 12 -14.18 13.89 -24.84
C ILE A 12 -13.00 14.65 -25.42
N TYR A 13 -13.24 15.40 -26.51
CA TYR A 13 -12.23 16.20 -27.20
C TYR A 13 -12.72 17.65 -27.35
N LEU A 14 -11.78 18.60 -27.23
CA LEU A 14 -11.95 20.01 -27.59
C LEU A 14 -11.07 20.29 -28.81
N GLY A 15 -11.69 20.23 -29.99
CA GLY A 15 -10.95 20.17 -31.26
C GLY A 15 -10.09 18.91 -31.31
N ASN A 16 -8.79 19.06 -31.56
CA ASN A 16 -7.84 17.95 -31.66
C ASN A 16 -7.20 17.58 -30.31
N LYS A 17 -7.64 18.19 -29.20
CA LYS A 17 -7.09 17.94 -27.86
C LYS A 17 -8.04 17.08 -27.04
N LYS A 18 -7.55 15.98 -26.50
CA LYS A 18 -8.29 15.14 -25.55
C LYS A 18 -8.47 15.88 -24.23
N VAL A 19 -9.68 15.88 -23.70
CA VAL A 19 -10.02 16.45 -22.40
C VAL A 19 -9.56 15.50 -21.31
N SER A 20 -8.70 15.97 -20.41
CA SER A 20 -8.16 15.18 -19.28
C SER A 20 -9.08 15.16 -18.06
N GLU A 21 -9.88 16.21 -17.87
CA GLU A 21 -10.74 16.38 -16.69
C GLU A 21 -12.03 17.12 -17.04
N VAL A 22 -13.12 16.77 -16.36
CA VAL A 22 -14.44 17.38 -16.56
C VAL A 22 -14.99 17.77 -15.19
N TYR A 23 -15.60 18.95 -15.09
CA TYR A 23 -16.18 19.49 -13.86
C TYR A 23 -17.65 19.88 -14.06
N LEU A 24 -18.47 19.70 -13.01
CA LEU A 24 -19.82 20.24 -12.89
C LEU A 24 -19.82 21.21 -11.70
N GLY A 25 -19.69 22.52 -11.99
CA GLY A 25 -19.35 23.52 -10.97
C GLY A 25 -17.95 23.25 -10.41
N GLU A 26 -17.80 23.24 -9.10
CA GLU A 26 -16.53 22.93 -8.42
C GLU A 26 -16.27 21.41 -8.30
N LYS A 27 -17.23 20.56 -8.71
CA LYS A 27 -17.13 19.11 -8.53
C LYS A 27 -16.55 18.43 -9.77
N LYS A 28 -15.40 17.75 -9.62
CA LYS A 28 -14.82 16.91 -10.67
C LYS A 28 -15.74 15.72 -10.99
N ILE A 29 -16.17 15.61 -12.24
CA ILE A 29 -16.91 14.46 -12.76
C ILE A 29 -15.93 13.32 -12.98
N ARG A 30 -16.25 12.15 -12.45
CA ARG A 30 -15.52 10.90 -12.71
C ARG A 30 -16.38 10.05 -13.67
N PRO A 31 -15.77 9.31 -14.61
CA PRO A 31 -16.49 8.36 -15.44
C PRO A 31 -17.39 7.46 -14.58
N VAL A 32 -18.60 7.16 -15.06
CA VAL A 32 -19.44 6.12 -14.44
C VAL A 32 -18.69 4.80 -14.60
N GLY A 33 -18.26 4.19 -13.48
CA GLY A 33 -17.34 3.05 -13.49
C GLY A 33 -15.86 3.40 -13.32
N ALA A 34 -15.50 4.68 -13.12
CA ALA A 34 -14.22 5.03 -12.52
C ALA A 34 -14.21 4.45 -11.11
N LYS A 35 -13.58 3.27 -10.99
CA LYS A 35 -13.57 2.46 -9.77
C LYS A 35 -13.36 3.37 -8.58
N ASN A 36 -14.25 3.26 -7.59
CA ASN A 36 -13.93 3.60 -6.22
C ASN A 36 -12.67 2.80 -5.88
N ARG A 37 -11.51 3.43 -6.07
CA ARG A 37 -10.19 3.01 -5.61
C ARG A 37 -10.01 1.51 -5.47
N GLU A 38 -9.94 0.81 -6.60
CA GLU A 38 -9.65 -0.62 -6.76
C GLU A 38 -10.10 -1.60 -5.66
N VAL A 39 -11.14 -1.29 -4.88
CA VAL A 39 -11.79 -2.30 -4.07
C VAL A 39 -12.53 -3.18 -5.06
N ASN A 40 -11.95 -4.34 -5.30
CA ASN A 40 -12.42 -5.31 -6.25
C ASN A 40 -12.54 -6.67 -5.55
N SER A 41 -13.00 -7.69 -6.25
CA SER A 41 -13.16 -9.03 -5.68
C SER A 41 -11.89 -9.59 -5.05
N ASN A 42 -10.72 -9.19 -5.55
CA ASN A 42 -9.42 -9.62 -5.04
C ASN A 42 -8.95 -8.83 -3.81
N THR A 43 -9.55 -7.69 -3.47
CA THR A 43 -9.13 -6.88 -2.31
C THR A 43 -9.48 -7.61 -1.02
N ILE A 44 -8.48 -8.01 -0.24
CA ILE A 44 -8.63 -8.71 1.04
C ILE A 44 -8.92 -7.71 2.16
N ALA A 45 -8.17 -6.60 2.19
CA ALA A 45 -8.38 -5.52 3.13
C ALA A 45 -7.86 -4.20 2.53
N TYR A 46 -8.51 -3.09 2.90
CA TYR A 46 -8.15 -1.76 2.45
C TYR A 46 -8.26 -0.73 3.57
N TYR A 47 -7.16 -0.09 3.92
CA TYR A 47 -7.08 0.93 4.96
C TYR A 47 -6.61 2.25 4.35
N PRO A 48 -7.54 3.17 4.06
CA PRO A 48 -7.20 4.48 3.50
C PRO A 48 -6.58 5.43 4.54
N PHE A 49 -6.81 5.14 5.83
CA PHE A 49 -6.41 5.98 6.97
C PHE A 49 -6.91 7.42 6.91
N LYS A 50 -8.04 7.67 6.24
CA LYS A 50 -8.58 9.04 6.08
C LYS A 50 -9.18 9.63 7.36
N ARG A 51 -9.77 8.77 8.19
CA ARG A 51 -10.49 9.19 9.40
C ARG A 51 -10.46 8.15 10.52
N ASP A 52 -10.25 6.88 10.18
CA ASP A 52 -10.29 5.76 11.11
C ASP A 52 -9.29 4.68 10.65
N THR A 53 -9.35 3.52 11.31
CA THR A 53 -8.56 2.32 10.98
C THR A 53 -9.44 1.17 10.48
N ASN A 54 -10.63 1.52 9.97
CA ASN A 54 -11.55 0.54 9.44
C ASN A 54 -11.05 0.00 8.11
N ASP A 55 -11.52 -1.19 7.80
CA ASP A 55 -11.33 -1.83 6.50
C ASP A 55 -12.47 -1.40 5.56
N TYR A 56 -12.10 -0.76 4.46
CA TYR A 56 -12.98 -0.25 3.41
C TYR A 56 -13.09 -1.22 2.24
N SER A 57 -12.55 -2.43 2.35
CA SER A 57 -12.77 -3.49 1.36
C SER A 57 -14.19 -4.07 1.40
N GLY A 58 -14.89 -3.86 2.51
CA GLY A 58 -16.19 -4.48 2.79
C GLY A 58 -16.10 -5.87 3.44
N LYS A 59 -14.89 -6.35 3.79
CA LYS A 59 -14.67 -7.69 4.37
C LYS A 59 -14.54 -7.69 5.90
N GLY A 60 -14.65 -6.53 6.54
CA GLY A 60 -14.67 -6.42 8.01
C GLY A 60 -13.33 -6.66 8.67
N ASN A 61 -12.22 -6.59 7.92
CA ASN A 61 -10.88 -6.83 8.43
C ASN A 61 -10.34 -5.62 9.20
N HIS A 62 -11.04 -5.10 10.21
CA HIS A 62 -10.67 -3.85 10.88
C HIS A 62 -9.39 -3.99 11.71
N ILE A 63 -8.54 -2.95 11.71
CA ILE A 63 -7.41 -2.88 12.65
C ILE A 63 -7.96 -2.52 14.03
N THR A 64 -7.55 -3.29 15.04
CA THR A 64 -7.96 -3.15 16.44
C THR A 64 -6.75 -2.92 17.34
N ASN A 65 -6.98 -2.65 18.64
CA ASN A 65 -5.94 -2.56 19.68
C ASN A 65 -4.70 -1.79 19.21
N ARG A 66 -4.92 -0.52 18.86
CA ARG A 66 -3.91 0.36 18.26
C ARG A 66 -3.70 1.61 19.09
N ASP A 67 -2.48 2.14 19.05
CA ASP A 67 -2.06 3.36 19.74
C ASP A 67 -1.51 4.44 18.78
N PHE A 68 -1.29 4.11 17.50
CA PHE A 68 -0.99 5.10 16.45
C PHE A 68 -2.21 5.97 16.12
N THR A 69 -1.96 7.20 15.65
CA THR A 69 -3.01 8.20 15.41
C THR A 69 -3.36 8.33 13.93
N ILE A 70 -4.56 8.83 13.62
CA ILE A 70 -4.92 9.27 12.27
C ILE A 70 -4.76 10.79 12.19
N ASN A 71 -3.87 11.26 11.32
CA ASN A 71 -3.67 12.67 11.06
C ASN A 71 -4.54 13.10 9.87
N SER A 72 -5.76 13.58 10.15
CA SER A 72 -6.70 14.08 9.13
C SER A 72 -6.25 15.39 8.49
N ALA A 73 -5.52 16.24 9.23
CA ALA A 73 -4.99 17.49 8.72
C ALA A 73 -3.91 17.29 7.64
N PHE A 74 -3.23 16.14 7.65
CA PHE A 74 -2.23 15.76 6.65
C PHE A 74 -2.82 14.83 5.58
N GLY A 75 -4.00 15.17 5.06
CA GLY A 75 -4.66 14.40 4.00
C GLY A 75 -5.19 13.03 4.44
N GLY A 76 -5.21 12.75 5.75
CA GLY A 76 -5.68 11.51 6.32
C GLY A 76 -4.69 10.36 6.12
N VAL A 77 -3.79 10.22 7.10
CA VAL A 77 -2.74 9.21 7.16
C VAL A 77 -2.62 8.62 8.56
N ALA A 78 -2.13 7.39 8.66
CA ALA A 78 -1.70 6.83 9.95
C ALA A 78 -0.32 7.40 10.31
N SER A 79 -0.15 7.85 11.55
CA SER A 79 1.07 8.49 12.06
C SER A 79 1.63 7.69 13.22
N PHE A 80 2.89 7.28 13.09
CA PHE A 80 3.62 6.48 14.07
C PHE A 80 4.88 7.22 14.53
N ASN A 81 5.11 7.26 15.83
CA ASN A 81 6.23 7.97 16.47
C ASN A 81 7.43 7.06 16.83
N GLY A 82 7.44 5.80 16.40
CA GLY A 82 8.50 4.84 16.74
C GLY A 82 8.30 4.06 18.03
N ASN A 83 7.11 4.09 18.65
CA ASN A 83 6.75 3.18 19.76
C ASN A 83 5.30 2.65 19.68
N GLN A 84 4.68 2.77 18.51
CA GLN A 84 3.25 2.52 18.30
C GLN A 84 3.01 1.32 17.36
N SER A 85 1.86 0.68 17.51
CA SER A 85 1.43 -0.49 16.75
C SER A 85 -0.09 -0.60 16.61
N GLY A 86 -0.55 -1.57 15.82
CA GLY A 86 -1.94 -2.03 15.81
C GLY A 86 -2.04 -3.51 15.45
N ILE A 87 -3.19 -4.11 15.77
CA ILE A 87 -3.48 -5.52 15.50
C ILE A 87 -4.32 -5.64 14.22
N LEU A 88 -3.79 -6.38 13.25
CA LEU A 88 -4.52 -6.84 12.07
C LEU A 88 -5.22 -8.17 12.39
N PRO A 89 -6.41 -8.46 11.80
CA PRO A 89 -7.20 -9.65 12.11
C PRO A 89 -6.66 -10.93 11.45
N SER A 90 -5.34 -11.07 11.33
CA SER A 90 -4.64 -12.17 10.62
C SER A 90 -4.96 -12.21 9.13
N ILE A 91 -4.33 -11.30 8.37
CA ILE A 91 -4.49 -11.22 6.92
C ILE A 91 -3.73 -12.38 6.24
N THR A 92 -4.44 -13.21 5.47
CA THR A 92 -3.89 -14.39 4.78
C THR A 92 -4.19 -14.37 3.28
N GLY A 93 -3.47 -15.18 2.50
CA GLY A 93 -3.76 -15.40 1.07
C GLY A 93 -3.49 -14.19 0.18
N TYR A 94 -2.71 -13.22 0.69
CA TYR A 94 -2.29 -12.06 -0.09
C TYR A 94 -1.21 -12.46 -1.10
N LYS A 95 -1.35 -11.95 -2.31
CA LYS A 95 -0.34 -11.97 -3.35
C LYS A 95 0.20 -10.59 -3.66
N THR A 96 -0.56 -9.54 -3.35
CA THR A 96 -0.08 -8.16 -3.44
C THR A 96 -0.31 -7.42 -2.14
N ILE A 97 0.72 -6.68 -1.70
CA ILE A 97 0.64 -5.71 -0.62
C ILE A 97 1.06 -4.38 -1.20
N SER A 98 0.25 -3.34 -1.04
CA SER A 98 0.58 -2.01 -1.53
C SER A 98 0.27 -0.94 -0.50
N PHE A 99 1.14 0.06 -0.39
CA PHE A 99 0.94 1.18 0.50
C PHE A 99 1.82 2.36 0.09
N TRP A 100 1.41 3.54 0.53
CA TRP A 100 2.29 4.70 0.55
C TRP A 100 2.88 4.86 1.93
N ALA A 101 4.18 5.12 2.03
CA ALA A 101 4.81 5.42 3.30
C ALA A 101 5.85 6.53 3.17
N ARG A 102 6.02 7.27 4.27
CA ARG A 102 7.10 8.23 4.48
C ARG A 102 7.78 7.90 5.79
N PHE A 103 9.02 7.43 5.73
CA PHE A 103 9.80 7.03 6.89
C PHE A 103 10.52 8.24 7.50
N THR A 104 10.57 8.33 8.82
CA THR A 104 11.33 9.37 9.54
C THR A 104 12.63 8.87 10.15
N GLN A 105 12.87 7.55 10.11
CA GLN A 105 14.10 6.92 10.58
C GLN A 105 14.35 5.61 9.84
N PHE A 106 15.63 5.21 9.80
CA PHE A 106 16.04 3.87 9.40
C PHE A 106 15.75 2.84 10.51
N ASN A 107 15.87 1.55 10.19
CA ASN A 107 15.60 0.40 11.08
C ASN A 107 14.13 0.29 11.52
N SER A 108 13.23 0.51 10.56
CA SER A 108 11.79 0.62 10.75
C SER A 108 11.09 -0.57 10.08
N ILE A 109 10.25 -1.31 10.82
CA ILE A 109 9.49 -2.47 10.30
C ILE A 109 8.00 -2.14 10.31
N LEU A 110 7.34 -2.36 9.17
CA LEU A 110 5.95 -1.98 8.99
C LEU A 110 4.95 -3.11 9.28
N PHE A 111 5.26 -4.36 8.92
CA PHE A 111 4.34 -5.48 9.08
C PHE A 111 5.01 -6.67 9.76
N SER A 112 4.32 -7.27 10.74
CA SER A 112 4.72 -8.55 11.31
C SER A 112 3.65 -9.63 11.15
N GLY A 113 4.13 -10.87 10.99
CA GLY A 113 3.31 -12.06 10.94
C GLY A 113 3.09 -12.71 12.31
N GLU A 114 2.37 -13.83 12.30
CA GLU A 114 2.01 -14.58 13.50
C GLU A 114 3.23 -14.87 14.42
N ASN A 115 3.03 -14.71 15.74
CA ASN A 115 4.05 -14.83 16.79
C ASN A 115 5.26 -13.91 16.59
N ASP A 116 5.14 -12.89 15.74
CA ASP A 116 6.22 -11.98 15.36
C ASP A 116 7.46 -12.73 14.83
N LEU A 117 7.23 -13.84 14.15
CA LEU A 117 8.27 -14.68 13.53
C LEU A 117 8.48 -14.36 12.04
N GLN A 118 7.77 -13.35 11.54
CA GLN A 118 7.87 -12.87 10.17
C GLN A 118 7.75 -11.36 10.13
N TYR A 119 8.53 -10.70 9.27
CA TYR A 119 8.23 -9.35 8.80
C TYR A 119 8.10 -9.35 7.28
N CYS A 120 7.30 -8.44 6.73
CA CYS A 120 7.14 -8.31 5.28
C CYS A 120 7.87 -7.10 4.69
N PHE A 121 8.18 -6.08 5.50
CA PHE A 121 8.82 -4.86 5.01
C PHE A 121 9.66 -4.17 6.08
N GLN A 122 10.92 -3.87 5.76
CA GLN A 122 11.86 -3.15 6.62
C GLN A 122 12.67 -2.13 5.81
N VAL A 123 12.90 -0.95 6.39
CA VAL A 123 13.90 0.01 5.89
C VAL A 123 15.08 0.02 6.85
N GLN A 124 16.31 -0.13 6.37
CA GLN A 124 17.59 -0.01 7.10
C GLN A 124 18.47 1.07 6.46
N GLU A 125 19.58 1.42 7.10
CA GLU A 125 20.45 2.55 6.70
C GLU A 125 21.17 2.33 5.37
N ASP A 126 21.54 1.08 5.06
CA ASP A 126 22.22 0.70 3.82
C ASP A 126 21.31 -0.06 2.84
N LYS A 127 20.20 -0.61 3.34
CA LYS A 127 19.33 -1.55 2.61
C LYS A 127 17.87 -1.32 2.99
N THR A 128 16.96 -1.50 2.05
CA THR A 128 15.56 -1.80 2.41
C THR A 128 15.37 -3.28 2.19
N SER A 129 14.76 -4.03 3.10
CA SER A 129 14.66 -5.49 2.98
C SER A 129 13.21 -5.92 3.05
N GLN A 130 12.88 -6.95 2.27
CA GLN A 130 11.62 -7.66 2.41
C GLN A 130 11.89 -9.12 2.82
N SER A 131 11.08 -9.59 3.79
CA SER A 131 11.06 -10.91 4.42
C SER A 131 12.16 -11.25 5.44
N ASN A 132 11.75 -11.88 6.56
CA ASN A 132 12.51 -12.97 7.20
C ASN A 132 11.52 -13.96 7.83
N GLN A 133 11.60 -15.23 7.45
CA GLN A 133 10.92 -16.35 8.09
C GLN A 133 11.97 -17.07 8.95
N LYS A 134 11.76 -17.19 10.28
CA LYS A 134 12.72 -17.85 11.17
C LYS A 134 13.11 -19.25 10.65
N GLY A 135 14.33 -19.40 10.15
CA GLY A 135 14.90 -20.66 9.64
C GLY A 135 15.30 -20.62 8.17
N ASP A 136 14.64 -19.79 7.37
CA ASP A 136 14.95 -19.58 5.95
C ASP A 136 15.18 -18.09 5.71
N ASN A 137 16.44 -17.67 5.70
CA ASN A 137 16.83 -16.27 5.46
C ASN A 137 16.62 -15.92 3.99
N TYR A 138 15.38 -15.56 3.62
CA TYR A 138 15.08 -14.93 2.34
C TYR A 138 15.12 -13.41 2.50
N ASP A 139 16.27 -12.88 2.89
CA ASP A 139 16.50 -11.45 2.75
C ASP A 139 16.54 -11.15 1.25
N ALA A 140 15.57 -10.38 0.76
CA ALA A 140 15.67 -9.67 -0.50
C ALA A 140 16.15 -8.24 -0.19
N PRO A 141 17.47 -8.02 0.00
CA PRO A 141 17.98 -6.69 0.25
C PRO A 141 17.83 -5.86 -1.02
N LEU A 142 17.02 -4.82 -0.95
CA LEU A 142 17.03 -3.69 -1.86
C LEU A 142 18.40 -3.04 -1.71
N GLY A 143 19.27 -3.24 -2.71
CA GLY A 143 20.68 -2.81 -2.71
C GLY A 143 20.90 -1.30 -2.86
N ARG A 144 19.91 -0.47 -2.54
CA ARG A 144 19.99 0.98 -2.57
C ARG A 144 19.10 1.60 -1.49
N ASN A 145 19.65 2.60 -0.79
CA ASN A 145 18.93 3.38 0.21
C ASN A 145 17.78 4.15 -0.48
N ILE A 146 16.55 3.90 -0.04
CA ILE A 146 15.33 4.55 -0.56
C ILE A 146 15.15 5.99 -0.04
N GLY A 147 16.06 6.48 0.81
CA GLY A 147 15.93 7.74 1.53
C GLY A 147 15.00 7.63 2.75
N THR A 148 15.13 8.59 3.66
CA THR A 148 14.08 8.90 4.65
C THR A 148 13.49 10.27 4.28
N TYR A 149 12.32 10.59 4.81
CA TYR A 149 11.64 11.89 4.68
C TYR A 149 10.94 12.19 3.35
N GLU A 150 10.80 11.23 2.43
CA GLU A 150 9.97 11.36 1.22
C GLU A 150 8.83 10.34 1.19
N TRP A 151 7.74 10.68 0.50
CA TRP A 151 6.63 9.75 0.25
C TRP A 151 7.00 8.86 -0.93
N HIS A 152 6.94 7.55 -0.71
CA HIS A 152 7.09 6.57 -1.77
C HIS A 152 5.91 5.61 -1.78
N HIS A 153 5.60 5.14 -2.98
CA HIS A 153 4.68 4.03 -3.19
C HIS A 153 5.47 2.72 -3.16
N PHE A 154 5.13 1.87 -2.21
CA PHE A 154 5.68 0.53 -2.09
C PHE A 154 4.64 -0.48 -2.54
N LEU A 155 5.10 -1.48 -3.29
CA LEU A 155 4.28 -2.60 -3.66
C LEU A 155 5.11 -3.88 -3.72
N LEU A 156 4.61 -4.93 -3.07
CA LEU A 156 5.06 -6.30 -3.24
C LEU A 156 4.03 -7.05 -4.09
N SER A 157 4.50 -7.85 -5.03
CA SER A 157 3.71 -8.81 -5.79
C SER A 157 4.40 -10.17 -5.72
N GLN A 158 3.66 -11.24 -5.44
CA GLN A 158 4.20 -12.59 -5.38
C GLN A 158 3.35 -13.58 -6.15
N ASP A 159 3.99 -14.42 -6.95
CA ASP A 159 3.33 -15.48 -7.69
C ASP A 159 4.33 -16.58 -8.07
N ASN A 160 3.93 -17.85 -7.95
CA ASN A 160 4.67 -19.00 -8.47
C ASN A 160 6.14 -19.05 -8.01
N GLY A 161 6.39 -18.70 -6.74
CA GLY A 161 7.72 -18.69 -6.14
C GLY A 161 8.63 -17.54 -6.62
N VAL A 162 8.03 -16.49 -7.18
CA VAL A 162 8.71 -15.23 -7.51
C VAL A 162 8.07 -14.12 -6.69
N ILE A 163 8.90 -13.34 -6.01
CA ILE A 163 8.50 -12.09 -5.34
C ILE A 163 9.12 -10.93 -6.10
N GLU A 164 8.28 -9.98 -6.51
CA GLU A 164 8.66 -8.76 -7.18
C GLU A 164 8.34 -7.55 -6.31
N LEU A 165 9.30 -6.64 -6.21
CA LEU A 165 9.21 -5.43 -5.41
C LEU A 165 9.19 -4.22 -6.32
N TYR A 166 8.33 -3.26 -6.00
CA TYR A 166 8.12 -2.07 -6.79
C TYR A 166 8.21 -0.84 -5.90
N LEU A 167 8.87 0.19 -6.44
CA LEU A 167 8.99 1.51 -5.85
C LEU A 167 8.48 2.52 -6.87
N ASP A 168 7.53 3.36 -6.47
CA ASP A 168 6.99 4.43 -7.30
C ASP A 168 6.52 3.94 -8.69
N GLY A 169 5.87 2.76 -8.69
CA GLY A 169 5.32 2.14 -9.89
C GLY A 169 6.33 1.45 -10.80
N VAL A 170 7.61 1.42 -10.44
CA VAL A 170 8.68 0.80 -11.23
C VAL A 170 9.18 -0.44 -10.52
N LYS A 171 9.40 -1.53 -11.27
CA LYS A 171 10.00 -2.75 -10.73
C LYS A 171 11.39 -2.43 -10.23
N TYR A 172 11.61 -2.71 -8.96
CA TYR A 172 12.85 -2.44 -8.27
C TYR A 172 13.70 -3.70 -8.13
N ASP A 173 13.09 -4.82 -7.71
CA ASP A 173 13.80 -6.08 -7.52
C ASP A 173 12.88 -7.28 -7.78
N THR A 174 13.49 -8.44 -8.01
CA THR A 174 12.82 -9.72 -8.17
C THR A 174 13.65 -10.83 -7.54
N ARG A 175 13.00 -11.73 -6.81
CA ARG A 175 13.68 -12.87 -6.19
C ARG A 175 12.88 -14.14 -6.35
N ARG A 176 13.59 -15.25 -6.58
CA ARG A 176 13.02 -16.60 -6.47
C ARG A 176 13.12 -17.07 -5.02
N CYS A 177 11.98 -17.25 -4.38
CA CYS A 177 11.86 -17.82 -3.05
C CYS A 177 10.42 -18.30 -2.83
N PRO A 178 10.16 -19.15 -1.82
CA PRO A 178 8.80 -19.51 -1.43
C PRO A 178 7.93 -18.26 -1.20
N GLU A 179 6.64 -18.36 -1.54
CA GLU A 179 5.68 -17.28 -1.27
C GLU A 179 5.56 -17.02 0.23
N ILE A 180 5.43 -15.74 0.58
CA ILE A 180 5.10 -15.28 1.92
C ILE A 180 3.66 -15.68 2.22
N SER A 181 3.49 -16.77 2.96
CA SER A 181 2.18 -17.40 3.18
C SER A 181 1.67 -17.32 4.61
N ARG A 182 2.52 -16.92 5.58
CA ARG A 182 2.09 -16.77 6.97
C ARG A 182 1.13 -15.57 7.12
N PRO A 183 0.18 -15.62 8.07
CA PRO A 183 -0.71 -14.50 8.32
C PRO A 183 0.04 -13.25 8.79
N ILE A 184 -0.34 -12.08 8.26
CA ILE A 184 0.10 -10.78 8.79
C ILE A 184 -0.85 -10.36 9.91
N THR A 185 -0.30 -10.14 11.10
CA THR A 185 -1.08 -9.96 12.34
C THR A 185 -0.86 -8.61 13.00
N ARG A 186 0.17 -7.84 12.62
CA ARG A 186 0.40 -6.50 13.16
C ARG A 186 0.92 -5.51 12.14
N ILE A 187 0.71 -4.25 12.49
CA ILE A 187 1.28 -3.10 11.80
C ILE A 187 2.07 -2.23 12.79
N GLY A 188 3.19 -1.68 12.32
CA GLY A 188 4.03 -0.74 13.05
C GLY A 188 4.95 -1.33 14.12
N TYR A 189 4.93 -2.64 14.31
CA TYR A 189 5.75 -3.32 15.33
C TYR A 189 6.18 -4.71 14.89
N PHE A 190 7.42 -5.05 15.23
CA PHE A 190 7.95 -6.40 15.14
C PHE A 190 8.68 -6.76 16.44
N LYS A 191 8.18 -7.78 17.13
CA LYS A 191 8.65 -8.19 18.47
C LYS A 191 10.03 -8.83 18.48
N TYR A 192 10.61 -9.25 17.36
CA TYR A 192 11.95 -9.83 17.37
C TYR A 192 12.94 -8.84 18.01
N HIS A 193 13.57 -9.26 19.10
CA HIS A 193 14.39 -8.41 20.00
C HIS A 193 13.70 -7.22 20.70
N ASN A 194 12.36 -7.12 20.68
CA ASN A 194 11.53 -6.06 21.27
C ASN A 194 11.94 -4.63 20.83
N ARG A 195 12.47 -4.47 19.62
CA ARG A 195 13.22 -3.25 19.26
C ARG A 195 12.79 -2.56 17.97
N TYR A 196 11.96 -3.17 17.14
CA TYR A 196 11.65 -2.62 15.82
C TYR A 196 10.23 -2.06 15.76
N TYR A 197 10.15 -0.74 15.63
CA TYR A 197 8.92 0.00 15.46
C TYR A 197 8.97 0.83 14.19
N PHE A 198 7.81 0.99 13.57
CA PHE A 198 7.66 1.93 12.48
C PHE A 198 7.64 3.36 13.03
N SER A 199 8.41 4.25 12.40
CA SER A 199 8.32 5.70 12.62
C SER A 199 8.14 6.39 11.28
N GLY A 200 7.07 7.18 11.18
CA GLY A 200 6.68 7.83 9.94
C GLY A 200 5.17 7.83 9.72
N TRP A 201 4.80 7.99 8.45
CA TRP A 201 3.42 8.05 8.00
C TRP A 201 3.10 6.97 6.99
N LEU A 202 1.85 6.49 7.02
CA LEU A 202 1.33 5.46 6.15
C LEU A 202 -0.03 5.87 5.59
N SER A 203 -0.26 5.60 4.31
CA SER A 203 -1.56 5.79 3.67
C SER A 203 -1.84 4.65 2.69
N GLU A 204 -3.12 4.40 2.43
CA GLU A 204 -3.56 3.53 1.32
C GLU A 204 -3.02 2.10 1.36
N LEU A 205 -3.07 1.48 2.53
CA LEU A 205 -2.66 0.10 2.69
C LEU A 205 -3.71 -0.84 2.09
N ILE A 206 -3.30 -1.62 1.10
CA ILE A 206 -4.12 -2.61 0.39
C ILE A 206 -3.44 -3.97 0.47
N PHE A 207 -4.25 -4.99 0.73
CA PHE A 207 -3.91 -6.40 0.54
C PHE A 207 -4.81 -6.98 -0.55
N GLU A 208 -4.25 -7.72 -1.50
CA GLU A 208 -4.98 -8.36 -2.59
C GLU A 208 -4.59 -9.82 -2.76
N SER A 209 -5.55 -10.68 -3.13
CA SER A 209 -5.34 -12.10 -3.42
C SER A 209 -4.80 -12.36 -4.83
N LYS A 210 -4.66 -11.31 -5.65
CA LYS A 210 -4.12 -11.38 -7.01
C LYS A 210 -2.72 -10.78 -7.03
N ALA A 211 -1.78 -11.47 -7.69
CA ALA A 211 -0.49 -10.90 -8.03
C ALA A 211 -0.65 -9.90 -9.19
N ARG A 212 -0.12 -8.70 -9.03
CA ARG A 212 -0.12 -7.69 -10.09
C ARG A 212 1.05 -7.90 -11.05
N THR A 213 0.79 -7.71 -12.34
CA THR A 213 1.85 -7.61 -13.36
C THR A 213 2.56 -6.25 -13.30
N PRO A 214 3.75 -6.09 -13.89
CA PRO A 214 4.44 -4.81 -13.94
C PRO A 214 3.58 -3.68 -14.53
N GLU A 215 2.80 -3.97 -15.57
CA GLU A 215 1.91 -3.02 -16.22
C GLU A 215 0.76 -2.60 -15.29
N GLU A 216 0.17 -3.56 -14.55
CA GLU A 216 -0.87 -3.29 -13.56
C GLU A 216 -0.34 -2.44 -12.39
N VAL A 217 0.89 -2.69 -11.96
CA VAL A 217 1.55 -1.87 -10.92
C VAL A 217 1.77 -0.44 -11.41
N GLN A 218 2.30 -0.27 -12.61
CA GLN A 218 2.55 1.06 -13.16
C GLN A 218 1.25 1.85 -13.38
N ALA A 219 0.21 1.19 -13.91
CA ALA A 219 -1.11 1.79 -14.07
C ALA A 219 -1.71 2.22 -12.73
N TYR A 220 -1.60 1.35 -11.72
CA TYR A 220 -2.08 1.63 -10.37
C TYR A 220 -1.34 2.80 -9.71
N TYR A 221 -0.01 2.82 -9.78
CA TYR A 221 0.79 3.93 -9.29
C TYR A 221 0.37 5.26 -9.93
N ASN A 222 0.23 5.29 -11.25
CA ASN A 222 -0.20 6.49 -11.97
C ASN A 222 -1.60 6.97 -11.56
N GLN A 223 -2.50 6.05 -11.19
CA GLN A 223 -3.81 6.39 -10.66
C GLN A 223 -3.74 6.89 -9.20
N ALA A 224 -2.89 6.28 -8.37
CA ALA A 224 -2.81 6.54 -6.94
C ALA A 224 -2.01 7.81 -6.59
N LYS A 225 -0.94 8.11 -7.34
CA LYS A 225 -0.03 9.24 -7.06
C LYS A 225 -0.70 10.62 -7.09
N GLY A 226 -1.76 10.79 -7.88
CA GLY A 226 -2.51 12.04 -7.95
C GLY A 226 -3.42 12.33 -6.75
N GLN A 227 -3.33 11.53 -5.67
CA GLN A 227 -4.24 11.59 -4.52
C GLN A 227 -3.54 11.78 -3.16
N LEU A 228 -2.21 11.69 -3.11
CA LEU A 228 -1.44 12.23 -1.98
C LEU A 228 -1.11 13.67 -2.34
N GLY A 229 -1.56 14.61 -1.51
CA GLY A 229 -1.57 16.04 -1.82
C GLY A 229 -0.23 16.54 -2.37
N SER A 230 -0.33 17.26 -3.48
CA SER A 230 0.52 18.41 -3.78
C SER A 230 0.42 19.45 -2.66
#